data_AF-A0A8S1EZU3-F1
#
_entry.id   AF-A0A8S1EZU3-F1
#
_cell.length_a   1.000
_cell.length_b   1.000
_cell.length_c   1.000
_cell.angle_alpha   90.00
_cell.angle_beta   90.00
_cell.angle_gamma   90.00
#
_symmetry.space_group_name_H-M   'P 1'
#
loop_
_entity.id
_entity.type
_entity.pdbx_description
1 polymer ?
#
loop_
_entity_poly.entity_id
_entity_poly.type
_entity_poly.pdbx_seq_one_letter_code
_entity_poly.pdbx_strand_id
1 'polypeptide(L)'
;MRFSVFLLLVAGISIATASIHCYYGSMTDYGNTKVKQIGKMECPSHTRQCFKTFTYGQPSVYGYSCADPNTYYNSPNRCVYQGNSGYCLCSGNYCNSSKTSSQMLAVVSVLSFFYFK
;
A
#
# COMPACT_ATOMS: atom_id res chain seq x y z
N MET A 1 -4.86 9.61 54.00
CA MET A 1 -5.25 10.21 52.70
C MET A 1 -4.22 9.79 51.65
N ARG A 2 -4.72 9.24 50.53
CA ARG A 2 -4.10 9.23 49.20
C ARG A 2 -2.80 8.43 49.03
N PHE A 3 -2.94 7.11 48.93
CA PHE A 3 -2.10 6.31 48.04
C PHE A 3 -2.34 6.83 46.61
N SER A 4 -1.43 7.71 46.18
CA SER A 4 -1.57 8.48 44.96
C SER A 4 -1.50 7.54 43.76
N VAL A 5 -2.59 7.55 43.00
CA VAL A 5 -2.91 6.76 41.82
C VAL A 5 -1.98 7.17 40.67
N PHE A 6 -0.70 6.80 40.75
CA PHE A 6 0.32 7.15 39.74
C PHE A 6 0.92 5.94 39.01
N LEU A 7 0.40 4.73 39.26
CA LEU A 7 0.90 3.48 38.64
C LEU A 7 -0.08 2.81 37.66
N LEU A 8 -1.24 3.44 37.38
CA LEU A 8 -2.28 2.90 36.51
C LEU A 8 -2.41 3.61 35.15
N LEU A 9 -1.35 4.28 34.70
CA LEU A 9 -1.21 4.78 33.33
C LEU A 9 -0.10 4.06 32.56
N VAL A 10 0.24 2.84 32.98
CA VAL A 10 1.01 1.85 32.21
C VAL A 10 0.05 0.85 31.52
N ALA A 11 -1.18 1.27 31.26
CA ALA A 11 -2.20 0.44 30.61
C ALA A 11 -2.33 0.82 29.13
N GLY A 12 -1.58 0.10 28.30
CA GLY A 12 -2.11 -0.35 27.02
C GLY A 12 -2.14 0.65 25.88
N ILE A 13 -1.04 1.36 25.61
CA ILE A 13 -0.78 1.79 24.22
C ILE A 13 -0.36 0.53 23.46
N SER A 14 -1.34 -0.31 23.11
CA SER A 14 -1.16 -1.34 22.11
C SER A 14 -0.78 -0.61 20.84
N ILE A 15 0.51 -0.61 20.49
CA ILE A 15 0.99 -0.11 19.21
C ILE A 15 0.37 -1.04 18.18
N ALA A 16 -0.83 -0.70 17.70
CA ALA A 16 -1.45 -1.39 16.59
C ALA A 16 -0.49 -1.18 15.42
N THR A 17 0.33 -2.19 15.13
CA THR A 17 1.11 -2.23 13.90
C THR A 17 0.08 -2.25 12.79
N ALA A 18 -0.16 -1.09 12.18
CA ALA A 18 -1.17 -0.93 11.15
C ALA A 18 -0.86 -1.91 10.00
N SER A 19 -1.63 -2.99 9.92
CA SER A 19 -1.57 -3.91 8.79
C SER A 19 -2.23 -3.24 7.58
N ILE A 20 -1.59 -3.36 6.43
CA ILE A 20 -2.10 -2.84 5.17
C ILE A 20 -2.85 -3.94 4.43
N HIS A 21 -3.96 -3.59 3.79
CA HIS A 21 -4.68 -4.51 2.91
C HIS A 21 -4.31 -4.23 1.45
N CYS A 22 -4.13 -5.28 0.65
CA CYS A 22 -3.79 -5.14 -0.77
C CYS A 22 -4.64 -6.07 -1.63
N TYR A 23 -4.73 -5.76 -2.92
CA TYR A 23 -5.21 -6.75 -3.89
C TYR A 23 -4.14 -7.81 -4.12
N TYR A 24 -4.57 -9.04 -4.34
CA TYR A 24 -3.71 -10.20 -4.61
C TYR A 24 -4.22 -10.99 -5.81
N GLY A 25 -3.31 -11.57 -6.60
CA GLY A 25 -3.63 -12.43 -7.74
C GLY A 25 -3.28 -11.78 -9.08
N SER A 26 -4.06 -12.08 -10.11
CA SER A 26 -3.74 -11.64 -11.48
C SER A 26 -4.98 -11.21 -12.28
N MET A 27 -4.73 -10.39 -13.30
CA MET A 27 -5.72 -10.03 -14.32
C MET A 27 -5.06 -10.06 -15.69
N THR A 28 -5.75 -10.66 -16.65
CA THR A 28 -5.36 -10.66 -18.06
C THR A 28 -6.45 -9.99 -18.88
N ASP A 29 -6.08 -9.00 -19.68
CA ASP A 29 -6.95 -8.15 -20.48
C ASP A 29 -6.65 -8.40 -21.96
N TYR A 30 -7.56 -9.10 -22.65
CA TYR A 30 -7.51 -9.42 -24.09
C TYR A 30 -8.23 -8.33 -24.94
N GLY A 31 -8.39 -7.12 -24.41
CA GLY A 31 -9.14 -6.03 -25.04
C GLY A 31 -10.65 -6.16 -24.85
N ASN A 32 -11.26 -7.19 -25.43
CA ASN A 32 -12.71 -7.44 -25.35
C ASN A 32 -13.11 -8.35 -24.18
N THR A 33 -12.14 -9.02 -23.55
CA THR A 33 -12.37 -9.96 -22.46
C THR A 33 -11.35 -9.74 -21.36
N LYS A 34 -11.82 -9.71 -20.11
CA LYS A 34 -10.97 -9.58 -18.93
C LYS A 34 -11.13 -10.81 -18.06
N VAL A 35 -10.06 -11.57 -17.90
CA VAL A 35 -10.00 -12.69 -16.97
C VAL A 35 -9.40 -12.16 -15.67
N LYS A 36 -10.19 -12.14 -14.59
CA LYS A 36 -9.80 -11.56 -13.30
C LYS A 36 -9.80 -12.64 -12.22
N GLN A 37 -8.63 -12.89 -11.64
CA GLN A 37 -8.42 -13.74 -10.48
C GLN A 37 -7.81 -12.89 -9.37
N ILE A 38 -8.54 -11.85 -8.94
CA ILE A 38 -8.07 -10.90 -7.93
C ILE A 38 -8.89 -11.03 -6.66
N GLY A 39 -8.21 -11.29 -5.55
CA GLY A 39 -8.74 -11.25 -4.18
C GLY A 39 -8.25 -10.05 -3.39
N LYS A 40 -8.75 -9.92 -2.17
CA LYS A 40 -8.27 -8.97 -1.16
C LYS A 40 -7.54 -9.76 -0.08
N MET A 41 -6.40 -9.26 0.40
CA MET A 41 -5.69 -9.88 1.51
C MET A 41 -5.15 -8.84 2.48
N GLU A 42 -5.03 -9.22 3.74
CA GLU A 42 -4.23 -8.53 4.73
C GLU A 42 -2.75 -8.89 4.51
N CYS A 43 -1.87 -7.89 4.45
CA CYS A 43 -0.45 -8.13 4.30
C CYS A 43 0.21 -8.51 5.63
N PRO A 44 1.31 -9.28 5.58
CA PRO A 44 2.11 -9.57 6.75
C PRO A 44 2.51 -8.27 7.49
N SER A 45 2.64 -8.35 8.81
CA SER A 45 2.90 -7.18 9.67
C SER A 45 4.19 -6.39 9.35
N HIS A 46 5.15 -7.02 8.67
CA HIS A 46 6.38 -6.37 8.20
C HIS A 46 6.21 -5.65 6.86
N THR A 47 5.15 -5.92 6.11
CA THR A 47 4.87 -5.27 4.83
C THR A 47 3.99 -4.05 5.05
N ARG A 48 4.42 -2.91 4.53
CA ARG A 48 3.68 -1.64 4.61
C ARG A 48 3.26 -1.10 3.23
N GLN A 49 3.40 -1.91 2.19
CA GLN A 49 3.23 -1.49 0.80
C GLN A 49 2.54 -2.57 -0.03
N CYS A 50 1.71 -2.15 -0.96
CA CYS A 50 1.17 -2.99 -2.02
C CYS A 50 2.07 -2.92 -3.25
N PHE A 51 2.12 -4.04 -3.97
CA PHE A 51 2.88 -4.21 -5.20
C PHE A 51 1.94 -4.55 -6.36
N LYS A 52 2.30 -4.06 -7.54
CA LYS A 52 1.64 -4.35 -8.80
C LYS A 52 2.66 -4.53 -9.90
N THR A 53 2.58 -5.61 -10.65
CA THR A 53 3.27 -5.74 -11.96
C THR A 53 2.30 -5.48 -13.10
N PHE A 54 2.85 -5.04 -14.22
CA PHE A 54 2.08 -4.88 -15.45
C PHE A 54 2.95 -5.18 -16.66
N THR A 55 2.33 -5.77 -17.68
CA THR A 55 2.86 -5.88 -19.04
C THR A 55 1.77 -5.39 -19.99
N TYR A 56 2.05 -4.32 -20.71
CA TYR A 56 1.20 -3.77 -21.74
C TYR A 56 1.37 -4.55 -23.04
N GLY A 57 0.25 -4.84 -23.70
CA GLY A 57 0.21 -5.64 -24.92
C GLY A 57 -1.17 -6.24 -25.13
N GLN A 58 -1.27 -7.17 -26.09
CA GLN A 58 -2.45 -7.99 -26.31
C GLN A 58 -2.04 -9.47 -26.14
N PRO A 59 -2.29 -10.09 -24.97
CA PRO A 59 -3.01 -9.53 -23.82
C PRO A 59 -2.16 -8.63 -22.92
N SER A 60 -2.80 -7.71 -22.20
CA SER A 60 -2.18 -6.97 -21.09
C SER A 60 -2.30 -7.79 -19.82
N VAL A 61 -1.20 -7.97 -19.10
CA VAL A 61 -1.14 -8.82 -17.90
C VAL A 61 -0.83 -7.94 -16.68
N TYR A 62 -1.54 -8.18 -15.57
CA TYR A 62 -1.37 -7.48 -14.31
C TYR A 62 -1.22 -8.48 -13.16
N GLY A 63 -0.22 -8.29 -12.30
CA GLY A 63 -0.05 -9.05 -11.06
C GLY A 63 -0.19 -8.15 -9.84
N TYR A 64 -0.73 -8.67 -8.76
CA TYR A 64 -1.03 -7.92 -7.53
C TYR A 64 -0.54 -8.72 -6.32
N SER A 65 0.16 -8.06 -5.39
CA SER A 65 0.58 -8.69 -4.13
C SER A 65 0.90 -7.65 -3.05
N CYS A 66 1.22 -8.13 -1.87
CA CYS A 66 1.97 -7.39 -0.86
C CYS A 66 3.44 -7.24 -1.34
N ALA A 67 4.08 -6.11 -1.04
CA ALA A 67 5.50 -5.91 -1.35
C ALA A 67 6.39 -6.65 -0.34
N ASP A 68 7.42 -7.33 -0.82
CA ASP A 68 8.47 -7.86 0.04
C ASP A 68 9.39 -6.70 0.49
N PRO A 69 9.49 -6.44 1.80
CA PRO A 69 10.33 -5.35 2.33
C PRO A 69 11.82 -5.50 2.00
N ASN A 70 12.27 -6.70 1.65
CA ASN A 70 13.68 -6.98 1.35
C ASN A 70 14.01 -6.88 -0.15
N THR A 71 12.99 -6.97 -1.01
CA THR A 71 13.20 -7.06 -2.47
C THR A 71 13.07 -5.70 -3.15
N TYR A 72 12.23 -4.81 -2.62
CA TYR A 72 11.91 -3.54 -3.26
C TYR A 72 12.35 -2.38 -2.36
N TYR A 73 13.48 -1.75 -2.72
CA TYR A 73 14.08 -0.62 -2.03
C TYR A 73 13.04 0.41 -1.55
N ASN A 74 13.24 0.91 -0.33
CA ASN A 74 12.49 1.85 0.53
C ASN A 74 11.86 3.13 -0.07
N SER A 75 11.56 3.20 -1.38
CA SER A 75 10.83 4.29 -1.98
C SER A 75 9.35 3.94 -2.05
N PRO A 76 8.53 4.33 -1.04
CA PRO A 76 7.09 4.21 -1.16
C PRO A 76 6.64 4.94 -2.41
N ASN A 77 5.61 4.39 -3.06
CA ASN A 77 4.89 5.10 -4.11
C ASN A 77 5.68 5.32 -5.40
N ARG A 78 6.40 4.29 -5.86
CA ARG A 78 7.25 4.34 -7.05
C ARG A 78 6.75 3.39 -8.12
N CYS A 79 6.77 3.84 -9.38
CA CYS A 79 6.63 2.96 -10.54
C CYS A 79 7.94 2.90 -11.31
N VAL A 80 8.30 1.71 -11.79
CA VAL A 80 9.46 1.44 -12.64
C VAL A 80 8.97 0.82 -13.93
N TYR A 81 9.44 1.37 -15.05
CA TYR A 81 9.05 0.96 -16.40
C TYR A 81 10.25 0.39 -17.14
N GLN A 82 10.05 -0.73 -17.83
CA GLN A 82 11.01 -1.42 -18.69
C GLN A 82 10.30 -1.79 -19.99
N GLY A 83 10.34 -0.87 -20.95
CA GLY A 83 9.58 -0.96 -22.20
C GLY A 83 8.07 -1.07 -21.92
N ASN A 84 7.46 -2.15 -22.39
CA ASN A 84 6.03 -2.42 -22.18
C ASN A 84 5.72 -3.06 -20.82
N SER A 85 6.73 -3.37 -20.02
CA SER A 85 6.54 -4.01 -18.71
C SER A 85 6.97 -3.09 -17.58
N GLY A 86 6.55 -3.38 -16.37
CA GLY A 86 6.98 -2.63 -15.21
C GLY A 86 6.30 -3.06 -13.93
N TYR A 87 6.58 -2.31 -12.87
CA TYR A 87 5.96 -2.51 -11.58
C TYR A 87 5.70 -1.19 -10.87
N CYS A 88 4.75 -1.20 -9.94
CA CYS A 88 4.44 -0.09 -9.06
C CYS A 88 4.36 -0.58 -7.61
N LEU A 89 4.86 0.26 -6.71
CA LEU A 89 4.73 0.16 -5.27
C LEU A 89 3.82 1.29 -4.81
N CYS A 90 2.98 1.05 -3.83
CA CYS A 90 2.17 2.09 -3.21
C CYS A 90 1.89 1.78 -1.74
N SER A 91 1.62 2.82 -0.96
CA SER A 91 1.27 2.70 0.46
C SER A 91 -0.19 3.09 0.65
N GLY A 92 -0.90 2.37 1.52
CA GLY A 92 -2.32 2.55 1.78
C GLY A 92 -3.19 1.37 1.29
N ASN A 93 -4.33 1.20 1.94
CA ASN A 93 -5.20 0.06 1.68
C ASN A 93 -5.66 0.02 0.22
N TYR A 94 -5.46 -1.13 -0.42
CA TYR A 94 -5.90 -1.45 -1.78
C TYR A 94 -5.34 -0.52 -2.87
N CYS A 95 -4.26 0.21 -2.59
CA CYS A 95 -3.70 1.20 -3.51
C CYS A 95 -3.24 0.60 -4.83
N ASN A 96 -2.98 -0.71 -4.88
CA ASN A 96 -2.56 -1.42 -6.08
C ASN A 96 -3.71 -1.73 -7.06
N SER A 97 -4.96 -1.29 -6.83
CA SER A 97 -6.02 -1.43 -7.85
C SER A 97 -5.79 -0.61 -9.10
N SER A 98 -5.16 0.56 -8.98
CA SER A 98 -5.17 1.59 -10.02
C SER A 98 -4.51 1.09 -11.30
N LYS A 99 -5.23 1.13 -12.43
CA LYS A 99 -4.58 1.13 -13.75
C LYS A 99 -3.87 2.48 -13.83
N THR A 100 -2.54 2.47 -13.65
CA THR A 100 -1.66 3.61 -13.86
C THR A 100 -1.81 4.75 -12.83
N SER A 101 -0.74 4.98 -12.07
CA SER A 101 -0.57 6.14 -11.18
C SER A 101 -0.75 7.46 -11.95
N SER A 102 -1.82 8.20 -11.70
CA SER A 102 -1.91 9.63 -12.02
C SER A 102 -2.77 10.42 -11.02
N GLN A 103 -2.98 9.92 -9.81
CA GLN A 103 -3.61 10.69 -8.74
C GLN A 103 -3.04 10.26 -7.38
N MET A 104 -1.77 10.54 -7.15
CA MET A 104 -1.31 10.83 -5.79
C MET A 104 -1.51 12.31 -5.54
N LEU A 105 -2.74 12.69 -5.19
CA LEU A 105 -2.94 13.95 -4.50
C LEU A 105 -2.32 13.80 -3.11
N ALA A 106 -1.24 14.54 -2.91
CA ALA A 106 -0.62 14.76 -1.62
C ALA A 106 -1.67 15.41 -0.67
N VAL A 107 -2.23 14.62 0.24
CA VAL A 107 -2.90 15.16 1.42
C VAL A 107 -1.82 15.39 2.48
N VAL A 108 -1.06 16.48 2.31
CA VAL A 108 -0.30 17.08 3.42
C VAL A 108 -1.26 18.10 4.04
N SER A 109 -2.22 17.62 4.83
CA SER A 109 -3.14 18.46 5.57
C SER A 109 -2.45 18.99 6.83
N VAL A 110 -1.97 20.23 6.75
CA VAL A 110 -2.16 21.31 7.73
C VAL A 110 -2.09 20.88 9.22
N LEU A 111 -0.88 20.82 9.78
CA LEU A 111 -0.69 20.85 11.24
C LEU A 111 0.35 21.88 11.72
N SER A 112 0.84 22.75 10.83
CA SER A 112 1.84 23.78 11.19
C SER A 112 1.26 25.10 11.74
N PHE A 113 -0.03 25.16 12.11
CA PHE A 113 -0.67 26.40 12.58
C PHE A 113 -0.67 26.61 14.10
N PHE A 114 -0.01 25.76 14.89
CA PHE A 114 0.11 25.96 16.34
C PHE A 114 1.56 26.00 16.80
N TYR A 115 2.36 26.95 16.31
CA TYR A 115 3.58 27.34 17.00
C TYR A 115 3.93 28.81 16.72
N PHE A 116 2.98 29.70 17.00
CA PHE A 116 3.29 31.07 17.38
C PHE A 116 2.36 31.46 18.53
N LYS A 117 2.84 31.25 19.75
CA LYS A 117 2.54 32.13 20.88
C LYS A 117 3.74 32.16 21.80
#